data_AF-A0A3D3JRV0-F1
#
_entry.id   AF-A0A3D3JRV0-F1
#
_cell.length_a   1.000
_cell.length_b   1.000
_cell.length_c   1.000
_cell.angle_alpha   90.00
_cell.angle_beta   90.00
_cell.angle_gamma   90.00
#
_symmetry.space_group_name_H-M   'P 1'
#
loop_
_entity.id
_entity.type
_entity.pdbx_description
1 polymer ?
#
loop_
_entity_poly.entity_id
_entity_poly.type
_entity_poly.pdbx_seq_one_letter_code
_entity_poly.pdbx_strand_id
1 'polypeptide(L)' 'MKLSDNAEKQKSLEVAEAARETVWEHPSFVAGLFKGEFNWEHVHPFPLQSEADKKIGDEFLAKL' A
#
# COMPACT_ATOMS: atom_id res chain seq x y z
N MET A 1 32.46 -2.12 22.34
CA MET A 1 31.35 -1.90 21.39
C MET A 1 30.94 -3.28 20.87
N LYS A 2 29.73 -3.75 21.18
CA LYS A 2 29.33 -5.14 20.94
C LYS A 2 29.18 -5.39 19.44
N LEU A 3 30.00 -6.29 18.87
CA LEU A 3 29.92 -6.67 17.45
C LEU A 3 28.56 -7.28 17.06
N SER A 4 27.79 -7.80 18.02
CA SER A 4 26.45 -8.34 17.83
C SER A 4 25.45 -7.30 17.32
N ASP A 5 25.56 -6.05 17.77
CA ASP A 5 24.56 -5.02 17.44
C ASP A 5 24.65 -4.61 15.97
N ASN A 6 25.83 -4.77 15.35
CA ASN A 6 26.03 -4.49 13.94
C ASN A 6 25.46 -5.62 13.06
N ALA A 7 25.64 -6.89 13.46
CA ALA A 7 25.10 -8.03 12.75
C ALA A 7 23.56 -8.03 12.75
N GLU A 8 22.94 -7.76 13.90
CA GLU A 8 21.48 -7.67 14.01
C GLU A 8 20.92 -6.45 13.25
N LYS A 9 21.61 -5.31 13.31
CA LYS A 9 21.25 -4.12 12.51
C LYS A 9 21.33 -4.42 11.01
N GLN A 10 22.40 -5.06 10.55
CA GLN A 10 22.59 -5.41 9.15
C GLN A 10 21.49 -6.34 8.67
N LYS A 11 21.21 -7.39 9.44
CA LYS A 11 20.12 -8.34 9.14
C LYS A 11 18.75 -7.65 9.11
N SER A 12 18.50 -6.69 10.00
CA SER A 12 17.26 -5.91 10.01
C SER A 12 17.11 -5.05 8.76
N LEU A 13 18.19 -4.43 8.28
CA LEU A 13 18.20 -3.66 7.03
C LEU A 13 17.98 -4.58 5.82
N GLU A 14 18.63 -5.75 5.78
CA GLU A 14 18.45 -6.72 4.70
C GLU A 14 17.00 -7.23 4.62
N VAL A 15 16.36 -7.50 5.76
CA VAL A 15 14.94 -7.88 5.80
C VAL A 15 14.06 -6.74 5.30
N ALA A 16 14.34 -5.49 5.69
CA ALA A 16 13.58 -4.33 5.25
C ALA A 16 13.73 -4.09 3.74
N GLU A 17 14.94 -4.17 3.20
CA GLU A 17 15.20 -4.02 1.76
C GLU A 17 14.64 -5.20 0.96
N ALA A 18 14.70 -6.43 1.47
CA ALA A 18 14.08 -7.59 0.82
C ALA A 18 12.55 -7.50 0.78
N ALA A 19 11.93 -6.84 1.77
CA ALA A 19 10.49 -6.58 1.79
C ALA A 19 10.08 -5.37 0.93
N ARG A 20 11.04 -4.61 0.40
CA ARG A 20 10.77 -3.44 -0.42
C ARG A 20 10.24 -3.86 -1.78
N GLU A 21 9.10 -3.30 -2.17
CA GLU A 21 8.56 -3.44 -3.51
C GLU A 21 9.53 -2.84 -4.55
N THR A 22 10.00 -3.66 -5.49
CA THR A 22 10.99 -3.29 -6.50
C THR A 22 10.36 -2.71 -7.76
N VAL A 23 9.11 -3.10 -8.05
CA VAL A 23 8.34 -2.66 -9.21
C VAL A 23 6.98 -2.17 -8.73
N TRP A 24 6.70 -0.90 -8.96
CA TRP A 24 5.37 -0.34 -8.73
C TRP A 24 4.54 -0.51 -10.01
N GLU A 25 3.67 -1.52 -10.03
CA GLU A 25 2.80 -1.77 -11.19
C GLU A 25 1.65 -0.76 -11.29
N HIS A 26 1.27 -0.17 -10.15
CA HIS A 26 0.17 0.77 -10.08
C HIS A 26 0.68 2.18 -9.75
N PRO A 27 0.43 3.17 -10.62
CA PRO A 27 0.74 4.56 -10.31
C PRO A 27 -0.06 5.02 -9.08
N SER A 28 0.64 5.71 -8.17
CA SER A 28 0.07 6.22 -6.92
C SER A 28 -0.17 7.72 -7.01
N PHE A 29 -1.38 8.15 -6.62
CA PHE A 29 -1.72 9.58 -6.53
C PHE A 29 -0.78 10.33 -5.59
N VAL A 30 -0.57 9.82 -4.37
CA VAL A 30 0.25 10.48 -3.35
C VAL A 30 1.72 10.50 -3.78
N ALA A 31 2.24 9.41 -4.33
CA ALA A 31 3.62 9.37 -4.81
C ALA A 31 3.85 10.36 -5.97
N GLY A 32 2.90 10.49 -6.90
CA GLY A 32 2.92 11.49 -7.96
C GLY A 32 2.91 12.92 -7.39
N LEU A 33 2.05 13.19 -6.41
CA LEU A 33 1.96 14.50 -5.77
C LEU A 33 3.31 14.98 -5.20
N PHE A 34 4.04 14.10 -4.51
CA PHE A 34 5.38 14.43 -3.98
C PHE A 34 6.44 14.65 -5.07
N LYS A 35 6.21 14.14 -6.28
CA LYS A 35 7.07 14.37 -7.46
C LYS A 35 6.65 15.59 -8.27
N GLY A 36 5.56 16.26 -7.92
CA GLY A 36 5.00 17.39 -8.67
C GLY A 36 4.06 16.97 -9.81
N GLU A 37 3.65 15.70 -9.86
CA GLU A 37 2.70 15.16 -10.83
C GLU A 37 1.29 15.11 -10.20
N PHE A 38 0.34 15.89 -10.73
CA PHE A 38 -1.03 15.93 -10.22
C PHE A 38 -1.93 14.95 -10.96
N ASN A 39 -1.88 13.68 -10.56
CA ASN A 39 -2.55 12.58 -11.25
C ASN A 39 -4.02 12.40 -10.81
N TRP A 40 -4.86 13.44 -10.98
CA TRP A 40 -6.24 13.54 -10.46
C TRP A 40 -7.14 12.32 -10.72
N GLU A 41 -6.99 11.69 -11.87
CA GLU A 41 -7.80 10.53 -12.30
C GLU A 41 -7.68 9.30 -11.39
N HIS A 42 -6.63 9.24 -10.55
CA HIS A 42 -6.42 8.11 -9.62
C HIS A 42 -7.36 8.14 -8.41
N VAL A 43 -7.93 9.30 -8.10
CA VAL A 43 -8.78 9.49 -6.90
C VAL A 43 -10.15 10.06 -7.23
N HIS A 44 -10.35 10.51 -8.47
CA HIS A 44 -11.60 11.13 -8.89
C HIS A 44 -12.06 10.65 -10.27
N PRO A 45 -13.36 10.32 -10.44
CA PRO A 45 -14.40 10.31 -9.39
C PRO A 45 -14.15 9.22 -8.35
N PHE A 46 -14.79 9.33 -7.19
CA PHE A 46 -14.71 8.28 -6.18
C PHE A 46 -15.28 6.97 -6.78
N PRO A 47 -14.54 5.85 -6.73
CA PRO A 47 -14.99 4.60 -7.30
C PRO A 47 -16.22 4.10 -6.54
N LEU A 48 -17.30 3.86 -7.28
CA LEU A 48 -18.51 3.26 -6.72
C LEU A 48 -18.43 1.74 -6.84
N GLN A 49 -18.76 1.06 -5.75
CA GLN A 49 -18.89 -0.39 -5.74
C GLN A 49 -20.11 -0.83 -6.57
N SER A 50 -20.01 -1.99 -7.22
CA SER A 50 -21.15 -2.59 -7.92
C SER A 50 -22.25 -3.01 -6.92
N GLU A 51 -23.50 -3.04 -7.36
CA GLU A 51 -24.61 -3.51 -6.51
C GLU A 51 -24.40 -4.95 -6.03
N ALA A 52 -23.83 -5.80 -6.89
CA ALA A 52 -23.54 -7.19 -6.58
C ALA A 52 -22.49 -7.32 -5.46
N ASP A 53 -21.38 -6.57 -5.56
CA ASP A 53 -20.33 -6.62 -4.54
C ASP A 53 -20.78 -6.00 -3.22
N LYS A 54 -21.57 -4.91 -3.30
CA LYS A 54 -22.13 -4.26 -2.11
C LYS A 54 -23.04 -5.21 -1.33
N LYS A 55 -23.87 -5.98 -2.04
CA LYS A 55 -24.79 -6.96 -1.43
C LYS A 55 -24.07 -7.99 -0.58
N ILE A 56 -22.89 -8.44 -1.00
CA ILE A 56 -22.06 -9.40 -0.22
C ILE A 56 -21.71 -8.80 1.15
N GLY A 57 -21.26 -7.55 1.18
CA GLY A 57 -20.94 -6.84 2.41
C GLY A 57 -22.17 -6.61 3.29
N ASP A 58 -23.28 -6.19 2.69
CA ASP A 58 -24.54 -5.93 3.40
C ASP A 58 -25.08 -7.20 4.09
N GLU A 59 -25.06 -8.36 3.40
CA GLU A 59 -25.48 -9.65 3.97
C GLU A 59 -24.57 -10.14 5.10
N PHE A 60 -23.28 -9.82 5.03
CA PHE A 60 -22.33 -10.14 6.10
C PHE A 60 -22.61 -9.27 7.34
N LEU A 61 -22.75 -7.96 7.16
CA LEU A 61 -23.00 -7.00 8.24
C LEU A 61 -24.30 -7.29 8.98
N ALA A 62 -25.34 -7.77 8.30
CA ALA A 62 -26.61 -8.15 8.93
C ALA A 62 -26.51 -9.34 9.90
N LYS A 63 -25.40 -10.11 9.86
CA LYS A 63 -25.18 -11.30 10.71
C LYS A 63 -24.22 -11.04 11.89
N LEU A 64 -23.60 -9.85 11.95
CA LEU A 64 -22.73 -9.41 13.05
C LEU A 64 -23.55 -8.81 14.20
#